data_AF-A0A3N5NQ51-F1
#
_entry.id   AF-A0A3N5NQ51-F1
#
_cell.length_a   1.000
_cell.length_b   1.000
_cell.length_c   1.000
_cell.angle_alpha   90.00
_cell.angle_beta   90.00
_cell.angle_gamma   90.00
#
_symmetry.space_group_name_H-M   'P 1'
#
loop_
_entity.id
_entity.type
_entity.pdbx_description
1 polymer ?
#
loop_
_entity_poly.entity_id
_entity_poly.type
_entity_poly.pdbx_seq_one_letter_code
_entity_poly.pdbx_strand_id
1 'polypeptide(L)'
;MKDTIIRTLDDGLILRRATVADSERLIEAHSDLHRDPGVEEPDERVGAWVRDLMERPHPTFQPEDFTLVEETRSGRIVSSLCLISQT
;
A
#
# COMPACT_ATOMS: atom_id res chain seq x y z
N MET A 1 -0.16 20.31 -4.41
CA MET A 1 -0.21 18.92 -3.90
C MET A 1 -1.60 18.71 -3.32
N LYS A 2 -2.36 17.72 -3.79
CA LYS A 2 -3.61 17.34 -3.11
C LYS A 2 -3.25 16.83 -1.72
N ASP A 3 -4.02 17.22 -0.72
CA ASP A 3 -3.88 16.68 0.62
C ASP A 3 -4.09 15.16 0.53
N THR A 4 -3.07 14.40 0.90
CA THR A 4 -3.11 12.93 0.84
C THR A 4 -3.89 12.37 2.02
N ILE A 5 -3.99 13.11 3.13
CA ILE A 5 -4.69 12.69 4.34
C ILE A 5 -6.19 12.85 4.14
N ILE A 6 -6.90 11.73 4.23
CA ILE A 6 -8.37 11.67 4.11
C ILE A 6 -9.00 11.91 5.48
N ARG A 7 -8.44 11.31 6.54
CA ARG A 7 -8.98 11.39 7.90
C ARG A 7 -7.94 10.99 8.95
N THR A 8 -7.94 11.67 10.09
CA THR A 8 -7.27 11.19 11.32
C THR A 8 -8.19 10.21 12.04
N LEU A 9 -7.62 9.09 12.48
CA LEU A 9 -8.28 8.04 13.23
C LEU A 9 -7.75 8.06 14.68
N ASP A 10 -8.39 7.30 15.56
CA ASP A 10 -7.92 7.14 16.94
C ASP A 10 -6.54 6.43 16.99
N ASP A 11 -5.92 6.39 18.16
CA ASP A 11 -4.63 5.71 18.41
C ASP A 11 -3.44 6.16 17.54
N GLY A 12 -3.47 7.41 17.08
CA GLY A 12 -2.39 7.99 16.28
C GLY A 12 -2.32 7.43 14.86
N LEU A 13 -3.45 6.95 14.33
CA LEU A 13 -3.57 6.45 12.97
C LEU A 13 -4.10 7.53 12.01
N ILE A 14 -3.70 7.46 10.74
CA ILE A 14 -4.28 8.29 9.67
C ILE A 14 -4.71 7.40 8.50
N LEU A 15 -5.86 7.73 7.90
CA LEU A 15 -6.29 7.23 6.61
C LEU A 15 -5.83 8.21 5.54
N ARG A 16 -5.05 7.75 4.56
CA ARG A 16 -4.53 8.59 3.48
C ARG A 16 -4.41 7.82 2.17
N ARG A 17 -4.27 8.55 1.06
CA ARG A 17 -3.85 7.94 -0.21
C ARG A 17 -2.35 7.68 -0.20
N ALA A 18 -1.92 6.63 -0.89
CA ALA A 18 -0.51 6.35 -1.10
C ALA A 18 0.11 7.37 -2.07
N THR A 19 1.44 7.40 -2.05
CA THR A 19 2.28 8.14 -2.99
C THR A 19 3.37 7.22 -3.52
N VAL A 20 4.09 7.63 -4.55
CA VAL A 20 5.27 6.88 -5.04
C VAL A 20 6.34 6.68 -3.95
N ALA A 21 6.38 7.53 -2.92
CA ALA A 21 7.31 7.35 -1.80
C ALA A 21 6.96 6.17 -0.88
N ASP A 22 5.78 5.56 -1.06
CA ASP A 22 5.31 4.42 -0.28
C ASP A 22 5.63 3.07 -0.93
N SER A 23 6.19 3.04 -2.15
CA SER A 23 6.37 1.82 -2.94
C SER A 23 7.04 0.69 -2.15
N GLU A 24 8.22 0.92 -1.58
CA GLU A 24 8.95 -0.13 -0.86
C GLU A 24 8.18 -0.63 0.38
N ARG A 25 7.53 0.27 1.13
CA ARG A 25 6.72 -0.12 2.30
C ARG A 25 5.49 -0.93 1.90
N LEU A 26 4.87 -0.60 0.77
CA LEU A 26 3.73 -1.34 0.23
C LEU A 26 4.14 -2.71 -0.28
N ILE A 27 5.29 -2.81 -0.97
CA ILE A 27 5.85 -4.06 -1.46
C ILE A 27 6.14 -5.00 -0.28
N GLU A 28 6.84 -4.52 0.74
CA GLU A 28 7.14 -5.28 1.96
C GLU A 28 5.85 -5.75 2.65
N ALA A 29 4.91 -4.82 2.92
CA ALA A 29 3.67 -5.14 3.63
C ALA A 29 2.79 -6.15 2.88
N HIS A 30 2.67 -6.04 1.55
CA HIS A 30 1.87 -6.98 0.77
C HIS A 30 2.53 -8.34 0.61
N SER A 31 3.87 -8.39 0.50
CA SER A 31 4.62 -9.64 0.42
C SER A 31 4.49 -10.44 1.74
N ASP A 32 4.56 -9.78 2.89
CA ASP A 32 4.40 -10.43 4.19
C ASP A 32 2.94 -10.83 4.47
N LEU A 33 1.97 -9.96 4.12
CA LEU A 33 0.55 -10.21 4.39
C LEU A 33 -0.01 -11.39 3.59
N HIS A 34 0.44 -11.59 2.35
CA HIS A 34 -0.13 -12.60 1.43
C HIS A 34 0.64 -13.92 1.39
N ARG A 35 1.65 -14.12 2.24
CA ARG A 35 2.35 -15.40 2.33
C ARG A 35 1.39 -16.55 2.64
N ASP A 36 1.70 -17.73 2.10
CA ASP A 36 0.90 -18.93 2.32
C ASP A 36 0.92 -19.37 3.79
N PRO A 37 -0.16 -20.01 4.30
CA PRO A 37 -0.19 -20.49 5.67
C PRO A 37 0.98 -21.44 5.99
N GLY A 38 1.78 -21.08 6.99
CA GLY A 38 2.93 -21.86 7.45
C GLY A 38 4.24 -21.57 6.71
N VAL A 39 4.25 -20.63 5.76
CA VAL A 39 5.47 -20.11 5.12
C VAL A 39 5.95 -18.89 5.91
N GLU A 40 7.23 -18.86 6.28
CA GLU A 40 7.81 -17.72 7.01
C GLU A 40 8.26 -16.62 6.05
N GLU A 41 8.75 -17.00 4.88
CA GLU A 41 9.24 -16.11 3.84
C GLU A 41 8.12 -15.27 3.20
N PRO A 42 8.42 -14.04 2.76
CA PRO A 42 7.45 -13.20 2.03
C PRO A 42 7.06 -13.80 0.67
N ASP A 43 5.84 -13.54 0.22
CA ASP A 43 5.43 -13.85 -1.15
C ASP A 43 6.04 -12.84 -2.14
N GLU A 44 7.18 -13.21 -2.72
CA GLU A 44 7.91 -12.40 -3.71
C GLU A 44 7.08 -12.10 -4.97
N ARG A 45 6.11 -12.96 -5.33
CA ARG A 45 5.27 -12.76 -6.53
C ARG A 45 4.27 -11.64 -6.28
N VAL A 46 3.68 -11.60 -5.09
CA VAL A 46 2.82 -10.48 -4.67
C VAL A 46 3.63 -9.19 -4.59
N GLY A 47 4.83 -9.24 -4.02
CA GLY A 47 5.74 -8.09 -3.99
C GLY A 47 6.05 -7.54 -5.38
N ALA A 48 6.34 -8.41 -6.35
CA ALA A 48 6.58 -8.02 -7.74
C ALA A 48 5.37 -7.34 -8.38
N TRP A 49 4.15 -7.83 -8.14
CA TRP A 49 2.93 -7.21 -8.66
C TRP A 49 2.67 -5.82 -8.06
N VAL A 50 2.89 -5.65 -6.76
CA VAL A 50 2.76 -4.33 -6.12
C VAL A 50 3.82 -3.36 -6.64
N ARG A 51 5.06 -3.84 -6.88
CA ARG A 51 6.11 -3.04 -7.50
C ARG A 51 5.70 -2.55 -8.89
N ASP A 52 5.19 -3.46 -9.73
CA ASP A 52 4.71 -3.11 -11.07
C ASP A 52 3.58 -2.04 -11.01
N LEU A 53 2.62 -2.18 -10.08
CA LEU A 53 1.55 -1.20 -9.90
C LEU A 53 2.08 0.18 -9.46
N MET A 54 3.06 0.22 -8.56
CA MET A 54 3.55 1.46 -7.95
C MET A 54 4.58 2.21 -8.82
N GLU A 55 5.37 1.49 -9.61
CA GLU A 55 6.54 2.06 -10.30
C GLU A 55 6.39 2.14 -11.83
N ARG A 56 5.42 1.43 -12.42
CA ARG A 56 5.25 1.40 -13.88
C ARG A 56 3.94 2.04 -14.30
N PRO A 57 3.88 2.66 -15.50
CA PRO A 57 2.63 3.20 -16.02
C PRO A 57 1.57 2.11 -16.19
N HIS A 58 0.36 2.35 -15.68
CA HIS A 58 -0.79 1.45 -15.84
C HIS A 58 -2.02 2.25 -16.31
N PRO A 59 -2.76 1.80 -17.33
CA PRO A 59 -3.85 2.59 -17.92
C PRO A 59 -5.05 2.80 -16.99
N THR A 60 -5.22 1.96 -15.97
CA THR A 60 -6.37 2.01 -15.04
C THR A 60 -5.96 2.09 -13.56
N PHE A 61 -4.70 2.45 -13.29
CA PHE A 61 -4.17 2.51 -11.93
C PHE A 61 -3.13 3.63 -11.80
N GLN A 62 -3.16 4.32 -10.67
CA GLN A 62 -2.11 5.24 -10.20
C GLN A 62 -1.82 4.97 -8.71
N PRO A 63 -0.65 5.37 -8.18
CA PRO A 63 -0.28 5.13 -6.78
C PRO A 63 -1.36 5.57 -5.77
N GLU A 64 -2.03 6.70 -6.02
CA GLU A 64 -3.09 7.23 -5.15
C GLU A 64 -4.36 6.36 -5.10
N ASP A 65 -4.48 5.35 -5.97
CA ASP A 65 -5.56 4.37 -5.92
C ASP A 65 -5.33 3.31 -4.81
N PHE A 66 -4.14 3.28 -4.20
CA PHE A 66 -3.97 2.70 -2.88
C PHE A 66 -4.46 3.66 -1.79
N THR A 67 -5.33 3.17 -0.92
CA THR A 67 -5.67 3.83 0.35
C THR A 67 -5.00 3.09 1.50
N LEU A 68 -4.31 3.83 2.37
CA LEU A 68 -3.48 3.30 3.45
C LEU A 68 -4.03 3.75 4.81
N VAL A 69 -3.90 2.89 5.80
CA VAL A 69 -3.88 3.30 7.20
C VAL A 69 -2.43 3.29 7.68
N GLU A 70 -1.94 4.44 8.12
CA GLU A 70 -0.58 4.62 8.62
C GLU A 70 -0.58 4.93 10.12
N GLU A 71 0.32 4.29 10.86
CA GLU A 71 0.65 4.65 12.23
C GLU A 71 1.66 5.80 12.24
N THR A 72 1.23 6.98 12.68
CA THR A 72 2.01 8.23 12.56
C THR A 72 3.33 8.23 13.35
N ARG A 73 3.43 7.43 14.43
CA ARG A 73 4.64 7.39 15.27
C ARG A 73 5.80 6.69 14.57
N SER A 74 5.50 5.65 13.78
CA SER A 74 6.49 4.79 13.13
C SER A 74 6.54 4.97 11.62
N GLY A 75 5.49 5.55 11.02
CA GLY A 75 5.27 5.58 9.58
C GLY A 75 4.89 4.21 9.00
N ARG A 76 4.55 3.24 9.85
CA ARG A 76 4.21 1.88 9.43
C ARG A 76 2.82 1.84 8.79
N ILE A 77 2.72 1.18 7.64
CA ILE A 77 1.43 0.86 7.02
C ILE A 77 0.83 -0.31 7.81
N VAL A 78 -0.33 -0.07 8.43
CA VAL A 78 -1.02 -1.07 9.27
C VAL A 78 -2.21 -1.71 8.55
N SER A 79 -2.69 -1.09 7.48
CA SER A 79 -3.70 -1.62 6.57
C SER A 79 -3.62 -0.93 5.21
N SER A 80 -4.08 -1.60 4.16
CA SER A 80 -4.17 -1.02 2.82
C SER A 80 -5.33 -1.58 2.01
N LEU A 81 -5.80 -0.81 1.04
CA LEU A 81 -6.80 -1.20 0.06
C LEU A 81 -6.33 -0.74 -1.33
N CYS A 82 -6.33 -1.67 -2.30
CA CYS A 82 -6.02 -1.39 -3.70
C CYS A 82 -7.31 -1.28 -4.51
N LEU A 83 -7.53 -0.14 -5.18
CA LEU A 83 -8.61 0.00 -6.15
C LEU A 83 -8.03 -0.07 -7.57
N ILE A 84 -8.42 -1.10 -8.34
CA ILE A 84 -8.06 -1.20 -9.76
C ILE A 84 -9.33 -1.06 -10.59
N SER A 85 -9.42 0.04 -11.34
CA SER A 85 -10.57 0.28 -12.21
C SER A 85 -10.62 -0.77 -13.34
N GLN A 86 -11.81 -1.30 -13.60
CA GLN A 86 -12.07 -2.20 -14.73
C GLN A 86 -12.79 -1.42 -15.85
N THR A 87 -12.53 -1.80 -17.10
CA THR A 87 -13.17 -1.25 -18.31
C THR A 87 -14.18 -2.21 -18.90
#